data_AF-A0A8H6AHE5-F1
#
_entry.id   AF-A0A8H6AHE5-F1
#
_cell.length_a   1.000
_cell.length_b   1.000
_cell.length_c   1.000
_cell.angle_alpha   90.00
_cell.angle_beta   90.00
_cell.angle_gamma   90.00
#
_symmetry.space_group_name_H-M   'P 1'
#
loop_
_entity.id
_entity.type
_entity.pdbx_description
1 polymer ?
#
loop_
_entity_poly.entity_id
_entity_poly.type
_entity_poly.pdbx_seq_one_letter_code
_entity_poly.pdbx_strand_id
1 'polypeptide(L)'
;MDTPRHKSGTGTRSPILRTPKYSGSSESTWSFGEISSEESDSTGETAFWRTPRETLKENGGTLNRRKTKVSVKSDMGLRMIERWSKLKRWGDWNSANRWMMRVKLKLKKRERNFSTSTRRLYRLSVFMIGFCFVSIIFLFFSPSTTYTSSSLPDVHTLGSYIPVQPFLSSSSTPKSKAQKLKSDPIKWLKENSHNRYALIGPSKSWASQISEWRSPRPKAALISLVRNSELEGMLQSMRQLEARWNHKYMYPWVFFNDEPFSREFIESTGNATKAECRYEVVPEEYWTMPEWVDEGRFMNSLDYLGTIGVGKGWMVSYHHMCRWNSGFFFRMKVLEGVEWYWRVEPDVHFFCNINYDIFRFMRDNNLKYGFNMNILDDARSFPSLWSKTRAFATANPHLLHPDADLDWLLDEGEYNNCQFFSNFEIGSLDFWRGEHHRKYFEYLDKSGGFYYERWGDAPVHTLSVGMFSGKGESWWFGDVGYQHGINRMCPGGREGDCACEETGVDEGFYKLVPLESPQRKPRDTCIRGWLGGEWVRKREGWERESEVAVGGDGFGGYVLGGGVRDEVREG
;
A
#
# COMPACT_ATOMS: atom_id res chain seq x y z
N MET A 1 -57.60 -14.23 24.48
CA MET A 1 -58.54 -15.37 24.41
C MET A 1 -57.82 -16.48 23.65
N ASP A 2 -57.54 -17.67 24.18
CA ASP A 2 -57.74 -18.18 25.55
C ASP A 2 -56.68 -19.24 25.90
N THR A 3 -56.42 -19.43 27.20
CA THR A 3 -55.65 -20.56 27.76
C THR A 3 -56.60 -21.70 28.17
N PRO A 4 -56.12 -22.95 28.19
CA PRO A 4 -55.80 -23.59 29.50
C PRO A 4 -54.50 -24.44 29.43
N ARG A 5 -53.59 -24.50 30.43
CA ARG A 5 -53.67 -25.10 31.80
C ARG A 5 -54.14 -26.58 31.77
N HIS A 6 -53.53 -27.55 32.47
CA HIS A 6 -52.78 -27.51 33.75
C HIS A 6 -52.03 -28.83 34.09
N LYS A 7 -51.08 -28.77 35.06
CA LYS A 7 -50.38 -29.86 35.84
C LYS A 7 -49.12 -30.47 35.18
N SER A 8 -47.99 -30.73 35.86
CA SER A 8 -47.57 -30.67 37.30
C SER A 8 -46.01 -30.82 37.43
N GLY A 9 -45.29 -30.55 38.55
CA GLY A 9 -45.72 -30.04 39.86
C GLY A 9 -44.72 -30.02 41.07
N THR A 10 -43.42 -30.35 40.96
CA THR A 10 -42.46 -30.51 42.10
C THR A 10 -41.08 -29.87 41.82
N GLY A 11 -40.32 -29.26 42.74
CA GLY A 11 -40.56 -28.90 44.16
C GLY A 11 -39.37 -28.10 44.80
N THR A 12 -39.68 -27.20 45.75
CA THR A 12 -38.86 -26.65 46.90
C THR A 12 -37.33 -26.45 46.79
N ARG A 13 -36.81 -25.19 46.89
CA ARG A 13 -36.25 -24.50 48.11
C ARG A 13 -34.98 -25.15 48.72
N SER A 14 -33.85 -24.50 49.07
CA SER A 14 -33.42 -23.11 49.42
C SER A 14 -31.85 -23.05 49.43
N PRO A 15 -31.11 -22.09 50.04
CA PRO A 15 -31.09 -20.62 49.98
C PRO A 15 -29.71 -20.00 49.59
N ILE A 16 -29.62 -18.66 49.65
CA ILE A 16 -28.47 -17.76 49.41
C ILE A 16 -27.19 -18.10 50.21
N LEU A 17 -26.01 -17.90 49.60
CA LEU A 17 -24.72 -17.70 50.31
C LEU A 17 -24.02 -16.40 49.86
N ARG A 18 -23.21 -15.81 50.76
CA ARG A 18 -22.60 -14.47 50.63
C ARG A 18 -21.29 -14.47 49.84
N THR A 19 -20.96 -13.30 49.29
CA THR A 19 -19.68 -12.96 48.65
C THR A 19 -18.51 -12.86 49.63
N PRO A 20 -17.28 -13.23 49.24
CA PRO A 20 -16.05 -12.77 49.87
C PRO A 20 -15.49 -11.51 49.18
N LYS A 21 -14.91 -10.59 49.96
CA LYS A 21 -14.09 -9.48 49.45
C LYS A 21 -12.62 -9.92 49.38
N TYR A 22 -11.95 -9.62 48.27
CA TYR A 22 -10.48 -9.55 48.12
C TYR A 22 -10.21 -8.35 47.20
N SER A 23 -9.82 -7.18 47.73
CA SER A 23 -8.42 -6.70 47.82
C SER A 23 -7.72 -6.69 46.46
N GLY A 24 -7.60 -5.51 45.85
CA GLY A 24 -7.23 -5.37 44.44
C GLY A 24 -5.73 -5.39 44.14
N SER A 25 -5.44 -5.43 42.83
CA SER A 25 -4.13 -5.15 42.26
C SER A 25 -4.27 -4.67 40.81
N SER A 26 -3.66 -3.52 40.50
CA SER A 26 -3.39 -2.97 39.16
C SER A 26 -4.55 -2.95 38.15
N GLU A 27 -5.28 -1.83 38.11
CA GLU A 27 -5.98 -1.38 36.92
C GLU A 27 -4.96 -1.00 35.84
N SER A 28 -5.11 -1.53 34.63
CA SER A 28 -4.48 -0.97 33.43
C SER A 28 -5.31 0.23 32.97
N THR A 29 -5.01 1.42 33.50
CA THR A 29 -5.76 2.66 33.24
C THR A 29 -5.52 3.19 31.82
N TRP A 30 -6.25 2.63 30.86
CA TRP A 30 -6.72 3.39 29.70
C TRP A 30 -8.03 4.08 30.08
N SER A 31 -7.92 5.20 30.80
CA SER A 31 -9.07 6.06 31.06
C SER A 31 -9.42 6.79 29.76
N PHE A 32 -10.43 6.30 29.02
CA PHE A 32 -11.17 7.14 28.09
C PHE A 32 -11.76 8.28 28.92
N GLY A 33 -11.15 9.47 28.84
CA GLY A 33 -11.48 10.59 29.71
C GLY A 33 -12.93 11.00 29.57
N GLU A 34 -13.64 11.07 30.69
CA GLU A 34 -14.95 11.72 30.76
C GLU A 34 -14.77 13.22 30.48
N ILE A 35 -14.99 13.64 29.24
CA ILE A 35 -15.26 15.05 28.95
C ILE A 35 -16.73 15.28 29.29
N SER A 36 -16.95 16.13 30.29
CA SER A 36 -18.27 16.47 30.81
C SER A 36 -19.21 16.99 29.72
N SER A 37 -20.41 16.43 29.67
CA SER A 37 -21.52 16.99 28.90
C SER A 37 -21.97 18.32 29.51
N GLU A 38 -21.68 19.43 28.86
CA GLU A 38 -22.44 20.66 29.08
C GLU A 38 -23.73 20.61 28.23
N GLU A 39 -24.87 20.73 28.89
CA GLU A 39 -26.16 20.94 28.24
C GLU A 39 -26.20 22.36 27.66
N SER A 40 -26.54 22.50 26.38
CA SER A 40 -27.00 23.77 25.81
C SER A 40 -28.26 23.54 24.99
N ASP A 41 -29.37 24.09 25.46
CA ASP A 41 -30.71 23.77 24.96
C ASP A 41 -31.11 24.66 23.77
N SER A 42 -31.63 24.02 22.73
CA SER A 42 -32.62 24.56 21.77
C SER A 42 -32.29 25.70 20.77
N THR A 43 -32.72 25.47 19.52
CA THR A 43 -33.13 26.45 18.48
C THR A 43 -32.09 27.45 17.90
N GLY A 44 -31.77 27.29 16.61
CA GLY A 44 -31.04 28.27 15.80
C GLY A 44 -31.06 27.89 14.30
N GLU A 45 -31.65 28.75 13.47
CA GLU A 45 -31.98 28.49 12.06
C GLU A 45 -30.78 28.20 11.13
N THR A 46 -31.04 27.40 10.08
CA THR A 46 -30.10 27.14 8.99
C THR A 46 -29.85 28.39 8.13
N ALA A 47 -28.69 29.04 8.28
CA ALA A 47 -28.27 30.16 7.43
C ALA A 47 -27.25 29.73 6.36
N PHE A 48 -27.74 29.49 5.13
CA PHE A 48 -26.93 29.33 3.93
C PHE A 48 -26.22 30.64 3.54
N TRP A 49 -24.89 30.66 3.53
CA TRP A 49 -24.15 31.78 2.94
C TRP A 49 -24.15 31.73 1.42
N ARG A 50 -25.10 32.44 0.79
CA ARG A 50 -25.07 32.74 -0.65
C ARG A 50 -24.20 33.97 -0.91
N THR A 51 -23.17 33.84 -1.73
CA THR A 51 -22.44 34.99 -2.30
C THR A 51 -23.29 35.71 -3.36
N PRO A 52 -23.43 37.05 -3.31
CA PRO A 52 -24.20 37.79 -4.31
C PRO A 52 -23.57 37.81 -5.69
N ARG A 53 -24.42 37.86 -6.72
CA ARG A 53 -24.06 38.06 -8.12
C ARG A 53 -24.42 39.51 -8.48
N GLU A 54 -23.44 40.38 -8.68
CA GLU A 54 -23.70 41.72 -9.21
C GLU A 54 -23.20 41.87 -10.64
N THR A 55 -24.09 42.39 -11.49
CA THR A 55 -23.83 42.79 -12.87
C THR A 55 -24.16 44.27 -13.00
N LEU A 56 -23.18 45.09 -13.39
CA LEU A 56 -23.43 46.45 -13.86
C LEU A 56 -22.62 46.74 -15.14
N LYS A 57 -23.22 47.54 -16.02
CA LYS A 57 -22.80 47.73 -17.42
C LYS A 57 -21.93 48.97 -17.64
N GLU A 58 -21.09 48.85 -18.68
CA GLU A 58 -20.72 49.86 -19.69
C GLU A 58 -20.54 51.33 -19.27
N ASN A 59 -19.34 51.89 -19.54
CA ASN A 59 -19.20 52.86 -20.65
C ASN A 59 -17.74 53.27 -20.98
N GLY A 60 -17.45 53.34 -22.29
CA GLY A 60 -16.67 54.40 -22.95
C GLY A 60 -15.17 54.63 -22.67
N GLY A 61 -14.38 54.84 -23.74
CA GLY A 61 -13.21 55.72 -23.68
C GLY A 61 -11.90 55.20 -24.29
N THR A 62 -11.55 55.70 -25.48
CA THR A 62 -10.21 55.64 -26.10
C THR A 62 -9.16 56.47 -25.33
N LEU A 63 -7.86 56.10 -25.35
CA LEU A 63 -6.79 56.74 -26.18
C LEU A 63 -5.32 56.38 -25.80
N ASN A 64 -4.48 56.24 -26.84
CA ASN A 64 -3.02 56.44 -26.99
C ASN A 64 -1.94 56.26 -25.88
N ARG A 65 -1.08 55.28 -26.17
CA ARG A 65 0.41 55.19 -26.10
C ARG A 65 1.22 56.50 -26.32
N ARG A 66 2.23 56.82 -25.46
CA ARG A 66 3.63 57.25 -25.82
C ARG A 66 4.58 57.65 -24.65
N LYS A 67 5.79 57.03 -24.62
CA LYS A 67 7.14 57.55 -24.19
C LYS A 67 7.32 57.97 -22.69
N THR A 68 8.51 58.06 -22.07
CA THR A 68 9.91 58.16 -22.56
C THR A 68 10.97 57.57 -21.58
N LYS A 69 12.21 57.38 -22.08
CA LYS A 69 13.48 56.94 -21.42
C LYS A 69 13.89 57.68 -20.13
N VAL A 70 14.71 57.00 -19.31
CA VAL A 70 15.95 57.54 -18.66
C VAL A 70 17.06 56.47 -18.70
N SER A 71 18.35 56.87 -18.76
CA SER A 71 19.51 55.97 -18.58
C SER A 71 20.75 56.72 -18.03
N VAL A 72 21.37 56.22 -16.94
CA VAL A 72 22.76 56.50 -16.49
C VAL A 72 23.19 55.26 -15.69
N LYS A 73 24.18 54.43 -16.08
CA LYS A 73 25.66 54.54 -16.04
C LYS A 73 26.30 54.59 -14.63
N SER A 74 26.97 53.50 -14.23
CA SER A 74 28.22 53.57 -13.45
C SER A 74 29.06 52.30 -13.70
N ASP A 75 30.37 52.48 -13.86
CA ASP A 75 31.37 51.42 -14.07
C ASP A 75 31.92 50.92 -12.73
N MET A 76 32.10 49.60 -12.60
CA MET A 76 33.31 49.02 -12.00
C MET A 76 33.41 47.54 -12.34
N GLY A 77 34.47 47.15 -13.06
CA GLY A 77 34.66 45.77 -13.47
C GLY A 77 36.03 45.24 -13.06
N LEU A 78 36.06 44.04 -12.46
CA LEU A 78 37.24 43.17 -12.50
C LEU A 78 36.92 41.68 -12.33
N ARG A 79 36.56 41.07 -13.47
CA ARG A 79 36.96 39.73 -13.95
C ARG A 79 36.99 38.57 -12.93
N MET A 80 36.09 37.61 -13.08
CA MET A 80 36.41 36.35 -13.78
C MET A 80 35.16 35.50 -14.09
N ILE A 81 35.30 34.55 -15.02
CA ILE A 81 34.30 33.55 -15.45
C ILE A 81 33.07 34.13 -16.18
N GLU A 82 33.18 34.35 -17.49
CA GLU A 82 32.36 33.57 -18.44
C GLU A 82 32.99 33.59 -19.84
N ARG A 83 33.15 32.40 -20.42
CA ARG A 83 33.77 32.17 -21.74
C ARG A 83 32.77 31.33 -22.53
N TRP A 84 32.50 31.70 -23.79
CA TRP A 84 31.66 30.98 -24.77
C TRP A 84 30.13 31.18 -24.77
N SER A 85 29.63 32.37 -25.11
CA SER A 85 28.28 32.49 -25.71
C SER A 85 28.07 33.69 -26.65
N LYS A 86 28.83 33.80 -27.76
CA LYS A 86 28.48 34.70 -28.89
C LYS A 86 29.18 34.37 -30.21
N LEU A 87 28.63 33.44 -30.98
CA LEU A 87 28.83 33.37 -32.44
C LEU A 87 27.68 32.62 -33.14
N LYS A 88 26.45 33.14 -32.96
CA LYS A 88 25.29 32.74 -33.76
C LYS A 88 25.14 33.73 -34.92
N ARG A 89 25.76 33.45 -36.07
CA ARG A 89 25.48 34.19 -37.31
C ARG A 89 25.59 33.28 -38.53
N TRP A 90 24.47 33.14 -39.24
CA TRP A 90 24.39 32.48 -40.55
C TRP A 90 25.39 33.11 -41.53
N GLY A 91 26.36 32.32 -42.01
CA GLY A 91 27.37 32.76 -42.99
C GLY A 91 28.08 31.60 -43.70
N ASP A 92 28.55 30.60 -42.95
CA ASP A 92 29.47 29.57 -43.47
C ASP A 92 28.84 28.32 -44.11
N TRP A 93 27.52 28.24 -44.25
CA TRP A 93 26.87 27.09 -44.91
C TRP A 93 26.96 27.11 -46.45
N ASN A 94 27.34 28.24 -47.05
CA ASN A 94 27.42 28.42 -48.51
C ASN A 94 28.80 28.14 -49.13
N SER A 95 29.80 27.75 -48.33
CA SER A 95 31.12 27.30 -48.79
C SER A 95 31.18 25.77 -48.89
N ALA A 96 30.77 25.06 -47.84
CA ALA A 96 30.72 23.59 -47.78
C ALA A 96 29.85 22.97 -48.90
N ASN A 97 28.66 23.54 -49.16
CA ASN A 97 27.77 23.09 -50.23
C ASN A 97 28.38 23.24 -51.64
N ARG A 98 29.22 24.27 -51.87
CA ARG A 98 29.93 24.45 -53.14
C ARG A 98 31.08 23.45 -53.32
N TRP A 99 31.72 23.02 -52.23
CA TRP A 99 32.72 21.94 -52.27
C TRP A 99 32.06 20.59 -52.57
N MET A 100 30.98 20.22 -51.85
CA MET A 100 30.24 18.98 -52.10
C MET A 100 29.69 18.88 -53.53
N MET A 101 29.20 19.97 -54.13
CA MET A 101 28.76 19.97 -55.53
C MET A 101 29.92 19.71 -56.51
N ARG A 102 31.12 20.25 -56.27
CA ARG A 102 32.30 19.96 -57.11
C ARG A 102 32.76 18.51 -56.98
N VAL A 103 32.67 17.91 -55.79
CA VAL A 103 32.97 16.47 -55.57
C VAL A 103 31.94 15.59 -56.27
N LYS A 104 30.63 15.87 -56.12
CA LYS A 104 29.56 15.15 -56.83
C LYS A 104 29.71 15.23 -58.35
N LEU A 105 30.08 16.38 -58.91
CA LEU A 105 30.33 16.54 -60.35
C LEU A 105 31.58 15.79 -60.84
N LYS A 106 32.66 15.72 -60.05
CA LYS A 106 33.85 14.91 -60.39
C LYS A 106 33.57 13.41 -60.36
N LEU A 107 32.78 12.93 -59.40
CA LEU A 107 32.36 11.52 -59.34
C LEU A 107 31.45 11.15 -60.53
N LYS A 108 30.45 11.97 -60.83
CA LYS A 108 29.50 11.75 -61.94
C LYS A 108 30.15 11.76 -63.34
N LYS A 109 31.37 12.31 -63.48
CA LYS A 109 32.18 12.23 -64.71
C LYS A 109 32.96 10.91 -64.84
N ARG A 110 33.21 10.18 -63.74
CA ARG A 110 33.92 8.88 -63.72
C ARG A 110 32.98 7.67 -63.84
N GLU A 111 31.67 7.85 -63.62
CA GLU A 111 30.66 6.77 -63.67
C GLU A 111 30.23 6.32 -65.09
N ARG A 112 30.72 6.94 -66.18
CA ARG A 112 30.24 6.66 -67.55
C ARG A 112 30.74 5.36 -68.19
N ASN A 113 31.69 4.64 -67.59
CA ASN A 113 32.40 3.54 -68.25
C ASN A 113 32.02 2.11 -67.77
N PHE A 114 30.83 1.90 -67.20
CA PHE A 114 30.35 0.56 -66.83
C PHE A 114 28.89 0.32 -67.19
N SER A 115 28.63 -0.85 -67.80
CA SER A 115 27.32 -1.33 -68.24
C SER A 115 26.33 -1.49 -67.08
N THR A 116 25.04 -1.38 -67.39
CA THR A 116 23.92 -1.49 -66.43
C THR A 116 23.88 -2.83 -65.71
N SER A 117 24.31 -3.92 -66.36
CA SER A 117 24.39 -5.25 -65.75
C SER A 117 25.45 -5.30 -64.63
N THR A 118 26.65 -4.79 -64.90
CA THR A 118 27.75 -4.75 -63.92
C THR A 118 27.40 -3.91 -62.69
N ARG A 119 26.57 -2.87 -62.84
CA ARG A 119 26.09 -2.03 -61.72
C ARG A 119 25.11 -2.76 -60.79
N ARG A 120 24.32 -3.72 -61.28
CA ARG A 120 23.44 -4.56 -60.42
C ARG A 120 24.27 -5.56 -59.63
N LEU A 121 25.17 -6.28 -60.30
CA LEU A 121 26.12 -7.20 -59.67
C LEU A 121 26.96 -6.50 -58.60
N TYR A 122 27.61 -5.37 -58.91
CA TYR A 122 28.45 -4.66 -57.93
C TYR A 122 27.66 -4.15 -56.72
N ARG A 123 26.41 -3.70 -56.89
CA ARG A 123 25.55 -3.31 -55.76
C ARG A 123 25.14 -4.51 -54.90
N LEU A 124 24.81 -5.64 -55.51
CA LEU A 124 24.52 -6.89 -54.78
C LEU A 124 25.76 -7.38 -54.04
N SER A 125 26.94 -7.40 -54.68
CA SER A 125 28.20 -7.79 -54.04
C SER A 125 28.55 -6.89 -52.85
N VAL A 126 28.44 -5.57 -52.99
CA VAL A 126 28.72 -4.63 -51.89
C VAL A 126 27.69 -4.78 -50.75
N PHE A 127 26.41 -5.03 -51.06
CA PHE A 127 25.38 -5.26 -50.04
C PHE A 127 25.60 -6.59 -49.31
N MET A 128 25.94 -7.67 -50.03
CA MET A 128 26.27 -8.98 -49.43
C MET A 128 27.55 -8.91 -48.59
N ILE A 129 28.61 -8.23 -49.06
CA ILE A 129 29.84 -8.03 -48.28
C ILE A 129 29.56 -7.20 -47.02
N GLY A 130 28.74 -6.14 -47.12
CA GLY A 130 28.29 -5.36 -45.96
C GLY A 130 27.46 -6.18 -44.97
N PHE A 131 26.52 -7.00 -45.46
CA PHE A 131 25.70 -7.88 -44.63
C PHE A 131 26.56 -8.95 -43.94
N CYS A 132 27.52 -9.56 -44.65
CA CYS A 132 28.49 -10.47 -44.06
C CYS A 132 29.37 -9.77 -43.02
N PHE A 133 29.85 -8.55 -43.27
CA PHE A 133 30.63 -7.79 -42.27
C PHE A 133 29.81 -7.46 -41.02
N VAL A 134 28.54 -7.04 -41.17
CA VAL A 134 27.64 -6.79 -40.03
C VAL A 134 27.32 -8.08 -39.29
N SER A 135 27.11 -9.20 -40.00
CA SER A 135 26.86 -10.51 -39.39
C SER A 135 28.10 -11.04 -38.64
N ILE A 136 29.29 -10.86 -39.21
CA ILE A 136 30.57 -11.17 -38.57
C ILE A 136 30.77 -10.28 -37.33
N ILE A 137 30.49 -8.98 -37.41
CA ILE A 137 30.53 -8.09 -36.24
C ILE A 137 29.52 -8.56 -35.18
N PHE A 138 28.30 -8.96 -35.54
CA PHE A 138 27.34 -9.53 -34.59
C PHE A 138 27.79 -10.88 -34.01
N LEU A 139 28.56 -11.70 -34.73
CA LEU A 139 29.11 -12.95 -34.21
C LEU A 139 30.36 -12.75 -33.33
N PHE A 140 31.17 -11.73 -33.59
CA PHE A 140 32.37 -11.40 -32.80
C PHE A 140 32.13 -10.40 -31.66
N PHE A 141 31.05 -9.61 -31.72
CA PHE A 141 30.59 -8.69 -30.67
C PHE A 141 29.23 -9.07 -30.06
N SER A 142 28.70 -10.27 -30.33
CA SER A 142 27.78 -10.89 -29.37
C SER A 142 28.56 -11.09 -28.08
N PRO A 143 28.16 -10.48 -26.94
CA PRO A 143 28.81 -10.75 -25.67
C PRO A 143 28.59 -12.23 -25.36
N SER A 144 29.65 -13.02 -25.55
CA SER A 144 29.68 -14.41 -25.13
C SER A 144 29.81 -14.44 -23.61
N THR A 145 28.72 -14.09 -22.91
CA THR A 145 28.49 -14.43 -21.50
C THR A 145 28.37 -15.94 -21.39
N THR A 146 29.51 -16.59 -21.59
CA THR A 146 29.83 -17.85 -20.95
C THR A 146 29.81 -17.56 -19.46
N TYR A 147 28.68 -17.86 -18.83
CA TYR A 147 28.57 -17.91 -17.37
C TYR A 147 29.46 -19.06 -16.88
N THR A 148 30.75 -18.78 -16.75
CA THR A 148 31.67 -19.60 -15.98
C THR A 148 31.22 -19.53 -14.53
N SER A 149 30.60 -20.62 -14.07
CA SER A 149 30.17 -20.80 -12.69
C SER A 149 31.39 -20.92 -11.78
N SER A 150 32.01 -19.78 -11.46
CA SER A 150 33.23 -19.71 -10.65
C SER A 150 33.40 -18.37 -9.94
N SER A 151 32.31 -17.85 -9.37
CA SER A 151 32.32 -16.93 -8.22
C SER A 151 30.87 -16.68 -7.75
N LEU A 152 30.29 -17.66 -7.06
CA LEU A 152 29.08 -17.41 -6.26
C LEU A 152 29.50 -16.63 -5.01
N PRO A 153 29.02 -15.39 -4.79
CA PRO A 153 28.97 -14.84 -3.45
C PRO A 153 27.82 -15.54 -2.72
N ASP A 154 28.16 -16.58 -1.96
CA ASP A 154 27.21 -17.19 -1.03
C ASP A 154 27.03 -16.30 0.21
N VAL A 155 25.90 -16.48 0.91
CA VAL A 155 25.61 -16.00 2.26
C VAL A 155 25.20 -14.51 2.40
N HIS A 156 24.03 -14.17 1.82
CA HIS A 156 22.83 -13.62 2.54
C HIS A 156 21.95 -12.71 1.65
N THR A 157 20.90 -13.26 1.03
CA THR A 157 19.82 -12.50 0.35
C THR A 157 18.82 -11.84 1.33
N LEU A 158 19.37 -11.01 2.21
CA LEU A 158 18.70 -9.80 2.74
C LEU A 158 19.39 -8.51 2.24
N GLY A 159 20.52 -8.61 1.51
CA GLY A 159 21.13 -7.52 0.73
C GLY A 159 21.08 -6.15 1.40
N SER A 160 21.93 -5.93 2.42
CA SER A 160 22.03 -4.74 3.29
C SER A 160 20.75 -4.26 4.03
N TYR A 161 19.55 -4.58 3.54
CA TYR A 161 18.29 -4.21 4.15
C TYR A 161 18.06 -4.97 5.47
N ILE A 162 17.93 -4.21 6.56
CA ILE A 162 17.57 -4.73 7.88
C ILE A 162 16.10 -4.35 8.11
N PRO A 163 15.17 -5.31 8.22
CA PRO A 163 13.76 -5.01 8.45
C PRO A 163 13.57 -4.17 9.72
N VAL A 164 12.95 -3.01 9.54
CA VAL A 164 12.65 -2.10 10.64
C VAL A 164 11.64 -2.75 11.57
N GLN A 165 11.82 -2.60 12.89
CA GLN A 165 10.92 -3.12 13.91
C GLN A 165 10.17 -1.97 14.60
N PRO A 166 8.89 -2.18 14.98
CA PRO A 166 8.20 -1.25 15.84
C PRO A 166 8.82 -1.25 17.24
N PHE A 167 8.84 -0.08 17.86
CA PHE A 167 9.06 0.07 19.29
C PHE A 167 7.90 -0.58 20.05
N LEU A 168 8.23 -1.53 20.91
CA LEU A 168 7.30 -2.19 21.82
C LEU A 168 7.61 -1.72 23.24
N SER A 169 6.63 -1.10 23.91
CA SER A 169 6.80 -0.66 25.29
C SER A 169 7.02 -1.87 26.21
N SER A 170 7.82 -1.71 27.26
CA SER A 170 8.26 -2.82 28.13
C SER A 170 7.33 -3.11 29.31
N SER A 171 6.09 -2.60 29.25
CA SER A 171 5.00 -2.79 30.22
C SER A 171 3.89 -3.62 29.54
N SER A 172 3.42 -4.75 30.08
CA SER A 172 3.25 -5.05 31.50
C SER A 172 3.41 -6.55 31.85
N THR A 173 3.41 -6.88 33.15
CA THR A 173 3.57 -8.21 33.79
C THR A 173 4.94 -8.92 33.66
N PRO A 174 5.46 -9.52 34.75
CA PRO A 174 6.72 -10.27 34.71
C PRO A 174 6.53 -11.64 34.06
N LYS A 175 6.87 -11.71 32.75
CA LYS A 175 7.30 -12.88 31.98
C LYS A 175 7.00 -14.23 32.63
N SER A 176 5.86 -14.83 32.28
CA SER A 176 5.71 -16.29 32.45
C SER A 176 6.85 -16.98 31.68
N LYS A 177 7.41 -18.06 32.22
CA LYS A 177 8.56 -18.74 31.59
C LYS A 177 8.27 -19.25 30.16
N ALA A 178 6.99 -19.37 29.77
CA ALA A 178 6.56 -19.73 28.43
C ALA A 178 6.76 -18.59 27.40
N GLN A 179 6.57 -17.33 27.79
CA GLN A 179 6.72 -16.16 26.91
C GLN A 179 8.18 -15.89 26.51
N LYS A 180 9.14 -16.61 27.11
CA LYS A 180 10.58 -16.55 26.81
C LYS A 180 10.96 -17.30 25.53
N LEU A 181 10.01 -17.97 24.87
CA LEU A 181 10.14 -18.56 23.54
C LEU A 181 9.61 -17.63 22.43
N LYS A 182 9.59 -16.30 22.66
CA LYS A 182 9.23 -15.33 21.63
C LYS A 182 10.23 -15.48 20.47
N SER A 183 9.69 -15.85 19.32
CA SER A 183 10.36 -15.89 18.03
C SER A 183 11.06 -14.56 17.75
N ASP A 184 12.26 -14.62 17.19
CA ASP A 184 13.02 -13.46 16.71
C ASP A 184 12.85 -13.38 15.18
N PRO A 185 12.02 -12.46 14.66
CA PRO A 185 11.71 -12.42 13.23
C PRO A 185 12.92 -12.04 12.38
N ILE A 186 13.82 -11.22 12.91
CA ILE A 186 15.04 -10.80 12.21
C ILE A 186 16.00 -11.98 12.10
N LYS A 187 16.15 -12.78 13.16
CA LYS A 187 16.90 -14.04 13.12
C LYS A 187 16.23 -15.05 12.19
N TRP A 188 14.90 -15.19 12.24
CA TRP A 188 14.17 -16.09 11.33
C TRP A 188 14.44 -15.72 9.87
N LEU A 189 14.35 -14.44 9.50
CA LEU A 189 14.62 -14.01 8.12
C LEU A 189 16.08 -14.29 7.72
N LYS A 190 17.07 -14.00 8.58
CA LYS A 190 18.48 -14.36 8.33
C LYS A 190 18.68 -15.87 8.08
N GLU A 191 17.94 -16.72 8.80
CA GLU A 191 18.02 -18.19 8.74
C GLU A 191 17.16 -18.85 7.65
N ASN A 192 16.32 -18.09 6.92
CA ASN A 192 15.35 -18.66 5.97
C ASN A 192 15.23 -17.89 4.62
N SER A 193 15.74 -16.66 4.50
CA SER A 193 15.74 -15.84 3.26
C SER A 193 16.76 -16.27 2.19
N HIS A 194 16.84 -17.57 1.92
CA HIS A 194 17.67 -18.20 0.89
C HIS A 194 16.92 -19.28 0.11
N ASN A 195 15.60 -19.06 -0.09
CA ASN A 195 14.66 -19.97 -0.75
C ASN A 195 14.56 -21.36 -0.09
N ARG A 196 14.83 -21.43 1.23
CA ARG A 196 14.93 -22.68 2.01
C ARG A 196 13.74 -23.63 1.89
N TYR A 197 12.54 -23.07 1.76
CA TYR A 197 11.28 -23.82 1.66
C TYR A 197 10.67 -23.84 0.26
N ALA A 198 11.41 -23.39 -0.76
CA ALA A 198 10.94 -23.45 -2.13
C ALA A 198 10.66 -24.92 -2.55
N LEU A 199 9.62 -25.10 -3.36
CA LEU A 199 9.27 -26.38 -3.98
C LEU A 199 10.05 -26.63 -5.27
N ILE A 200 10.53 -25.57 -5.93
CA ILE A 200 11.34 -25.66 -7.14
C ILE A 200 12.83 -25.54 -6.76
N GLY A 201 13.60 -26.60 -7.05
CA GLY A 201 15.02 -26.68 -6.74
C GLY A 201 15.57 -28.10 -6.94
N PRO A 202 16.87 -28.34 -6.65
CA PRO A 202 17.42 -29.70 -6.59
C PRO A 202 16.70 -30.54 -5.52
N SER A 203 16.74 -31.86 -5.66
CA SER A 203 16.04 -32.81 -4.78
C SER A 203 16.27 -32.50 -3.30
N LYS A 204 15.17 -32.29 -2.53
CA LYS A 204 15.23 -32.00 -1.09
C LYS A 204 15.99 -33.12 -0.38
N SER A 205 17.07 -32.76 0.33
CA SER A 205 17.84 -33.73 1.13
C SER A 205 16.96 -34.41 2.19
N TRP A 206 17.35 -35.60 2.66
CA TRP A 206 16.63 -36.31 3.72
C TRP A 206 16.40 -35.45 4.98
N ALA A 207 17.38 -34.63 5.34
CA ALA A 207 17.24 -33.67 6.45
C ALA A 207 16.21 -32.57 6.16
N SER A 208 16.13 -32.06 4.92
CA SER A 208 15.11 -31.10 4.49
C SER A 208 13.71 -31.72 4.54
N GLN A 209 13.55 -32.98 4.10
CA GLN A 209 12.28 -33.71 4.17
C GLN A 209 11.81 -33.93 5.62
N ILE A 210 12.70 -34.34 6.53
CA ILE A 210 12.40 -34.44 7.96
C ILE A 210 12.04 -33.06 8.56
N SER A 211 12.72 -32.00 8.14
CA SER A 211 12.40 -30.63 8.58
C SER A 211 11.00 -30.19 8.13
N GLU A 212 10.60 -30.55 6.91
CA GLU A 212 9.26 -30.31 6.37
C GLU A 212 8.20 -31.11 7.15
N TRP A 213 8.48 -32.37 7.54
CA TRP A 213 7.55 -33.15 8.36
C TRP A 213 7.39 -32.59 9.79
N ARG A 214 8.46 -32.06 10.38
CA ARG A 214 8.43 -31.43 11.72
C ARG A 214 7.78 -30.04 11.72
N SER A 215 7.93 -29.31 10.61
CA SER A 215 7.31 -28.02 10.38
C SER A 215 6.61 -28.05 9.02
N PRO A 216 5.37 -28.58 8.94
CA PRO A 216 4.63 -28.68 7.68
C PRO A 216 4.42 -27.31 7.06
N ARG A 217 4.08 -27.30 5.76
CA ARG A 217 3.75 -26.06 5.06
C ARG A 217 2.45 -25.45 5.64
N PRO A 218 2.39 -24.14 5.90
CA PRO A 218 1.16 -23.45 6.31
C PRO A 218 0.03 -23.66 5.29
N LYS A 219 -1.21 -23.73 5.77
CA LYS A 219 -2.37 -23.75 4.87
C LYS A 219 -2.71 -22.33 4.49
N ALA A 220 -2.32 -21.90 3.29
CA ALA A 220 -2.48 -20.51 2.88
C ALA A 220 -2.91 -20.39 1.41
N ALA A 221 -3.47 -19.23 1.06
CA ALA A 221 -3.87 -18.89 -0.30
C ALA A 221 -3.53 -17.42 -0.65
N LEU A 222 -3.28 -17.16 -1.93
CA LEU A 222 -3.37 -15.82 -2.50
C LEU A 222 -4.85 -15.56 -2.80
N ILE A 223 -5.40 -14.40 -2.42
CA ILE A 223 -6.81 -14.05 -2.65
C ILE A 223 -6.95 -12.76 -3.45
N SER A 224 -7.92 -12.73 -4.35
CA SER A 224 -8.22 -11.57 -5.18
C SER A 224 -9.73 -11.44 -5.38
N LEU A 225 -10.31 -10.34 -4.94
CA LEU A 225 -11.66 -9.94 -5.34
C LEU A 225 -11.54 -9.08 -6.60
N VAL A 226 -12.06 -9.55 -7.72
CA VAL A 226 -11.73 -8.99 -9.04
C VAL A 226 -12.82 -9.29 -10.06
N ARG A 227 -13.19 -8.30 -10.87
CA ARG A 227 -14.22 -8.46 -11.90
C ARG A 227 -13.64 -8.99 -13.19
N ASN A 228 -14.50 -9.59 -14.02
CA ASN A 228 -14.15 -10.04 -15.37
C ASN A 228 -13.46 -8.96 -16.23
N SER A 229 -13.85 -7.69 -16.06
CA SER A 229 -13.29 -6.54 -16.78
C SER A 229 -11.88 -6.11 -16.34
N GLU A 230 -11.39 -6.62 -15.20
CA GLU A 230 -10.09 -6.26 -14.60
C GLU A 230 -9.00 -7.32 -14.90
N LEU A 231 -9.29 -8.24 -15.84
CA LEU A 231 -8.41 -9.35 -16.21
C LEU A 231 -6.96 -8.94 -16.51
N GLU A 232 -6.73 -7.93 -17.34
CA GLU A 232 -5.35 -7.53 -17.70
C GLU A 232 -4.56 -6.99 -16.50
N GLY A 233 -5.19 -6.20 -15.63
CA GLY A 233 -4.58 -5.72 -14.39
C GLY A 233 -4.31 -6.85 -13.39
N MET A 234 -5.19 -7.84 -13.34
CA MET A 234 -4.97 -9.05 -12.54
C MET A 234 -3.81 -9.89 -13.09
N LEU A 235 -3.78 -10.13 -14.41
CA LEU A 235 -2.69 -10.86 -15.07
C LEU A 235 -1.34 -10.14 -14.92
N GLN A 236 -1.32 -8.80 -15.00
CA GLN A 236 -0.12 -8.00 -14.71
C GLN A 236 0.38 -8.24 -13.28
N SER A 237 -0.53 -8.27 -12.31
CA SER A 237 -0.22 -8.43 -10.88
C SER A 237 0.26 -9.86 -10.58
N MET A 238 -0.44 -10.86 -11.10
CA MET A 238 -0.04 -12.27 -11.06
C MET A 238 1.35 -12.48 -11.66
N ARG A 239 1.61 -12.01 -12.90
CA ARG A 239 2.90 -12.19 -13.59
C ARG A 239 4.07 -11.66 -12.74
N GLN A 240 3.90 -10.52 -12.06
CA GLN A 240 4.95 -9.96 -11.20
C GLN A 240 5.08 -10.74 -9.88
N LEU A 241 4.00 -11.05 -9.17
CA LEU A 241 4.07 -11.81 -7.92
C LEU A 241 4.61 -13.23 -8.13
N GLU A 242 4.20 -13.90 -9.21
CA GLU A 242 4.76 -15.18 -9.65
C GLU A 242 6.25 -15.05 -9.90
N ALA A 243 6.71 -14.08 -10.71
CA ALA A 243 8.13 -13.88 -11.01
C ALA A 243 8.98 -13.58 -9.76
N ARG A 244 8.47 -12.79 -8.80
CA ARG A 244 9.21 -12.41 -7.58
C ARG A 244 9.19 -13.46 -6.47
N TRP A 245 8.09 -14.19 -6.34
CA TRP A 245 7.83 -15.04 -5.17
C TRP A 245 7.08 -16.34 -5.48
N ASN A 246 5.85 -16.28 -6.00
CA ASN A 246 4.95 -17.45 -5.88
C ASN A 246 5.41 -18.65 -6.72
N HIS A 247 6.16 -18.48 -7.82
CA HIS A 247 6.70 -19.61 -8.57
C HIS A 247 7.57 -20.54 -7.70
N LYS A 248 8.18 -20.01 -6.64
CA LYS A 248 9.07 -20.75 -5.74
C LYS A 248 8.29 -21.61 -4.75
N TYR A 249 7.14 -21.11 -4.26
CA TYR A 249 6.40 -21.72 -3.16
C TYR A 249 5.09 -22.38 -3.61
N MET A 250 4.46 -21.85 -4.67
CA MET A 250 3.26 -22.37 -5.32
C MET A 250 2.08 -22.43 -4.35
N TYR A 251 1.70 -21.30 -3.75
CA TYR A 251 0.45 -21.17 -3.00
C TYR A 251 -0.71 -20.98 -3.97
N PRO A 252 -1.88 -21.60 -3.71
CA PRO A 252 -3.03 -21.51 -4.59
C PRO A 252 -3.58 -20.09 -4.66
N TRP A 253 -4.11 -19.72 -5.83
CA TRP A 253 -4.90 -18.51 -6.04
C TRP A 253 -6.38 -18.81 -5.83
N VAL A 254 -7.09 -17.90 -5.18
CA VAL A 254 -8.55 -17.95 -5.00
C VAL A 254 -9.12 -16.60 -5.45
N PHE A 255 -9.85 -16.64 -6.56
CA PHE A 255 -10.51 -15.49 -7.15
C PHE A 255 -11.96 -15.43 -6.68
N PHE A 256 -12.41 -14.24 -6.31
CA PHE A 256 -13.77 -13.92 -5.90
C PHE A 256 -14.33 -12.85 -6.84
N ASN A 257 -15.60 -12.97 -7.20
CA ASN A 257 -16.32 -11.97 -7.99
C ASN A 257 -17.80 -12.00 -7.61
N ASP A 258 -18.51 -10.87 -7.70
CA ASP A 258 -19.96 -10.82 -7.50
C ASP A 258 -20.75 -11.40 -8.68
N GLU A 259 -20.10 -11.54 -9.84
CA GLU A 259 -20.62 -12.24 -11.01
C GLU A 259 -19.86 -13.56 -11.28
N PRO A 260 -20.46 -14.53 -12.02
CA PRO A 260 -19.73 -15.67 -12.56
C PRO A 260 -18.50 -15.24 -13.39
N PHE A 261 -17.36 -15.90 -13.15
CA PHE A 261 -16.16 -15.67 -13.94
C PHE A 261 -16.34 -16.13 -15.40
N SER A 262 -15.84 -15.32 -16.33
CA SER A 262 -15.84 -15.65 -17.75
C SER A 262 -14.83 -16.79 -18.02
N ARG A 263 -15.10 -17.55 -19.08
CA ARG A 263 -14.18 -18.60 -19.55
C ARG A 263 -12.78 -18.02 -19.87
N GLU A 264 -12.74 -16.84 -20.47
CA GLU A 264 -11.50 -16.12 -20.79
C GLU A 264 -10.70 -15.78 -19.53
N PHE A 265 -11.38 -15.34 -18.45
CA PHE A 265 -10.73 -15.04 -17.18
C PHE A 265 -10.10 -16.30 -16.58
N ILE A 266 -10.87 -17.39 -16.51
CA ILE A 266 -10.44 -18.69 -15.96
C ILE A 266 -9.27 -19.28 -16.74
N GLU A 267 -9.35 -19.28 -18.09
CA GLU A 267 -8.28 -19.80 -18.95
C GLU A 267 -7.02 -18.94 -18.88
N SER A 268 -7.15 -17.61 -18.87
CA SER A 268 -6.00 -16.70 -18.88
C SER A 268 -5.26 -16.68 -17.55
N THR A 269 -5.98 -16.59 -16.41
CA THR A 269 -5.35 -16.62 -15.08
C THR A 269 -4.84 -18.00 -14.72
N GLY A 270 -5.55 -19.07 -15.10
CA GLY A 270 -5.06 -20.45 -14.97
C GLY A 270 -3.77 -20.74 -15.75
N ASN A 271 -3.59 -20.11 -16.92
CA ASN A 271 -2.34 -20.20 -17.69
C ASN A 271 -1.21 -19.27 -17.18
N ALA A 272 -1.51 -18.30 -16.31
CA ALA A 272 -0.54 -17.33 -15.81
C ALA A 272 0.31 -17.86 -14.63
N THR A 273 -0.07 -18.97 -14.01
CA THR A 273 0.62 -19.61 -12.89
C THR A 273 0.71 -21.13 -13.09
N LYS A 274 1.53 -21.79 -12.26
CA LYS A 274 1.52 -23.26 -12.11
C LYS A 274 0.87 -23.70 -10.80
N ALA A 275 0.48 -22.77 -9.94
CA ALA A 275 -0.30 -23.06 -8.74
C ALA A 275 -1.75 -23.39 -9.10
N GLU A 276 -2.49 -23.99 -8.17
CA GLU A 276 -3.93 -24.22 -8.34
C GLU A 276 -4.68 -22.89 -8.28
N CYS A 277 -5.61 -22.66 -9.22
CA CYS A 277 -6.54 -21.54 -9.18
C CYS A 277 -7.95 -22.03 -8.86
N ARG A 278 -8.65 -21.36 -7.94
CA ARG A 278 -10.07 -21.55 -7.65
C ARG A 278 -10.84 -20.26 -7.92
N TYR A 279 -12.10 -20.40 -8.33
CA TYR A 279 -12.94 -19.30 -8.79
C TYR A 279 -14.30 -19.44 -8.10
N GLU A 280 -14.62 -18.51 -7.22
CA GLU A 280 -15.85 -18.51 -6.44
C GLU A 280 -16.68 -17.27 -6.77
N VAL A 281 -18.00 -17.47 -6.88
CA VAL A 281 -18.96 -16.35 -6.90
C VAL A 281 -19.29 -16.00 -5.45
N VAL A 282 -19.30 -14.70 -5.13
CA VAL A 282 -19.70 -14.22 -3.81
C VAL A 282 -21.20 -14.51 -3.60
N PRO A 283 -21.60 -15.17 -2.51
CA PRO A 283 -23.02 -15.38 -2.19
C PRO A 283 -23.77 -14.05 -2.05
N GLU A 284 -25.01 -14.00 -2.54
CA GLU A 284 -25.82 -12.77 -2.57
C GLU A 284 -26.01 -12.16 -1.18
N GLU A 285 -26.13 -12.99 -0.14
CA GLU A 285 -26.22 -12.57 1.26
C GLU A 285 -25.00 -11.77 1.77
N TYR A 286 -23.84 -11.93 1.12
CA TYR A 286 -22.59 -11.23 1.45
C TYR A 286 -22.35 -10.00 0.57
N TRP A 287 -23.09 -9.84 -0.53
CA TRP A 287 -22.92 -8.74 -1.50
C TRP A 287 -24.17 -7.85 -1.69
N THR A 288 -25.27 -8.12 -0.99
CA THR A 288 -26.48 -7.28 -1.03
C THR A 288 -26.55 -6.26 0.11
N MET A 289 -27.52 -5.35 0.05
CA MET A 289 -27.84 -4.39 1.12
C MET A 289 -28.68 -5.07 2.22
N PRO A 290 -28.29 -5.00 3.51
CA PRO A 290 -29.02 -5.68 4.57
C PRO A 290 -30.30 -4.93 4.98
N GLU A 291 -31.29 -5.67 5.47
CA GLU A 291 -32.67 -5.18 5.75
C GLU A 291 -32.78 -4.01 6.73
N TRP A 292 -31.76 -3.75 7.55
CA TRP A 292 -31.73 -2.61 8.50
C TRP A 292 -31.16 -1.32 7.90
N VAL A 293 -30.77 -1.33 6.62
CA VAL A 293 -30.34 -0.14 5.89
C VAL A 293 -31.55 0.44 5.14
N ASP A 294 -31.88 1.69 5.44
CA ASP A 294 -32.90 2.45 4.74
C ASP A 294 -32.37 2.87 3.36
N GLU A 295 -32.99 2.33 2.31
CA GLU A 295 -32.59 2.56 0.92
C GLU A 295 -32.64 4.04 0.55
N GLY A 296 -33.69 4.77 0.96
CA GLY A 296 -33.85 6.19 0.65
C GLY A 296 -32.72 7.04 1.24
N ARG A 297 -32.34 6.78 2.49
CA ARG A 297 -31.18 7.40 3.14
C ARG A 297 -29.87 6.98 2.48
N PHE A 298 -29.72 5.73 2.04
CA PHE A 298 -28.53 5.30 1.31
C PHE A 298 -28.39 6.06 -0.02
N MET A 299 -29.44 6.14 -0.84
CA MET A 299 -29.42 6.88 -2.11
C MET A 299 -29.07 8.36 -1.90
N ASN A 300 -29.67 9.03 -0.90
CA ASN A 300 -29.29 10.40 -0.52
C ASN A 300 -27.82 10.53 -0.08
N SER A 301 -27.25 9.48 0.52
CA SER A 301 -25.85 9.45 0.97
C SER A 301 -24.90 9.31 -0.23
N LEU A 302 -25.25 8.50 -1.24
CA LEU A 302 -24.50 8.38 -2.50
C LEU A 302 -24.40 9.72 -3.24
N ASP A 303 -25.54 10.42 -3.36
CA ASP A 303 -25.61 11.76 -3.99
C ASP A 303 -24.77 12.78 -3.21
N TYR A 304 -24.85 12.78 -1.88
CA TYR A 304 -24.07 13.67 -1.02
C TYR A 304 -22.57 13.41 -1.16
N LEU A 305 -22.13 12.15 -0.99
CA LEU A 305 -20.71 11.75 -1.06
C LEU A 305 -20.12 11.99 -2.45
N GLY A 306 -20.91 11.74 -3.51
CA GLY A 306 -20.55 12.10 -4.88
C GLY A 306 -20.38 13.61 -5.05
N THR A 307 -21.31 14.42 -4.52
CA THR A 307 -21.29 15.89 -4.60
C THR A 307 -20.09 16.51 -3.88
N ILE A 308 -19.71 16.00 -2.71
CA ILE A 308 -18.53 16.48 -1.96
C ILE A 308 -17.19 15.88 -2.46
N GLY A 309 -17.23 15.04 -3.50
CA GLY A 309 -16.04 14.46 -4.12
C GLY A 309 -15.34 13.39 -3.29
N VAL A 310 -16.06 12.65 -2.44
CA VAL A 310 -15.50 11.50 -1.72
C VAL A 310 -15.27 10.35 -2.70
N GLY A 311 -14.03 9.86 -2.76
CA GLY A 311 -13.59 8.85 -3.72
C GLY A 311 -14.45 7.57 -3.68
N LYS A 312 -15.12 7.29 -4.79
CA LYS A 312 -16.05 6.16 -5.02
C LYS A 312 -17.29 6.14 -4.10
N GLY A 313 -17.56 7.18 -3.32
CA GLY A 313 -18.71 7.25 -2.40
C GLY A 313 -20.10 7.33 -3.06
N TRP A 314 -20.16 7.43 -4.39
CA TRP A 314 -21.39 7.37 -5.20
C TRP A 314 -21.67 5.96 -5.77
N MET A 315 -20.76 5.00 -5.57
CA MET A 315 -20.78 3.70 -6.26
C MET A 315 -21.25 2.57 -5.35
N VAL A 316 -22.49 2.12 -5.51
CA VAL A 316 -23.12 1.04 -4.71
C VAL A 316 -22.22 -0.20 -4.55
N SER A 317 -21.64 -0.70 -5.64
CA SER A 317 -20.76 -1.88 -5.60
C SER A 317 -19.45 -1.65 -4.82
N TYR A 318 -19.00 -0.40 -4.66
CA TYR A 318 -17.85 -0.09 -3.80
C TYR A 318 -18.21 -0.22 -2.32
N HIS A 319 -19.44 0.15 -1.92
CA HIS A 319 -19.93 -0.05 -0.56
C HIS A 319 -20.10 -1.55 -0.23
N HIS A 320 -20.61 -2.35 -1.18
CA HIS A 320 -20.63 -3.81 -1.04
C HIS A 320 -19.23 -4.41 -0.92
N MET A 321 -18.28 -3.98 -1.76
CA MET A 321 -16.87 -4.40 -1.69
C MET A 321 -16.23 -4.11 -0.33
N CYS A 322 -16.38 -2.89 0.19
CA CYS A 322 -15.85 -2.50 1.49
C CYS A 322 -16.44 -3.37 2.62
N ARG A 323 -17.77 -3.58 2.61
CA ARG A 323 -18.45 -4.45 3.58
C ARG A 323 -18.00 -5.91 3.48
N TRP A 324 -17.84 -6.43 2.26
CA TRP A 324 -17.41 -7.81 2.02
C TRP A 324 -15.99 -8.08 2.51
N ASN A 325 -15.05 -7.18 2.20
CA ASN A 325 -13.68 -7.26 2.72
C ASN A 325 -13.66 -7.08 4.26
N SER A 326 -14.48 -6.19 4.80
CA SER A 326 -14.54 -5.93 6.26
C SER A 326 -15.04 -7.10 7.12
N GLY A 327 -15.76 -8.07 6.54
CA GLY A 327 -16.52 -9.03 7.36
C GLY A 327 -16.88 -10.37 6.77
N PHE A 328 -16.70 -10.61 5.46
CA PHE A 328 -17.25 -11.80 4.78
C PHE A 328 -16.23 -12.66 4.03
N PHE A 329 -15.14 -12.11 3.47
CA PHE A 329 -14.19 -12.92 2.68
C PHE A 329 -13.66 -14.15 3.43
N PHE A 330 -13.30 -13.98 4.72
CA PHE A 330 -12.80 -15.06 5.58
C PHE A 330 -13.86 -16.11 5.96
N ARG A 331 -15.15 -15.86 5.67
CA ARG A 331 -16.27 -16.80 5.81
C ARG A 331 -16.58 -17.57 4.53
N MET A 332 -15.90 -17.27 3.41
CA MET A 332 -16.08 -18.00 2.16
C MET A 332 -15.67 -19.47 2.31
N LYS A 333 -16.54 -20.39 1.87
CA LYS A 333 -16.37 -21.84 2.07
C LYS A 333 -15.07 -22.38 1.48
N VAL A 334 -14.59 -21.82 0.36
CA VAL A 334 -13.30 -22.18 -0.26
C VAL A 334 -12.09 -21.96 0.66
N LEU A 335 -12.21 -21.08 1.66
CA LEU A 335 -11.18 -20.80 2.66
C LEU A 335 -11.37 -21.62 3.95
N GLU A 336 -12.35 -22.52 4.02
CA GLU A 336 -12.52 -23.42 5.17
C GLU A 336 -11.27 -24.29 5.34
N GLY A 337 -10.71 -24.31 6.56
CA GLY A 337 -9.46 -24.99 6.84
C GLY A 337 -8.19 -24.30 6.30
N VAL A 338 -8.29 -23.15 5.63
CA VAL A 338 -7.15 -22.27 5.32
C VAL A 338 -6.86 -21.40 6.54
N GLU A 339 -5.59 -21.23 6.88
CA GLU A 339 -5.08 -20.54 8.07
C GLU A 339 -4.61 -19.11 7.76
N TRP A 340 -4.08 -18.87 6.56
CA TRP A 340 -3.52 -17.57 6.13
C TRP A 340 -3.98 -17.17 4.73
N TYR A 341 -4.03 -15.87 4.48
CA TYR A 341 -4.21 -15.32 3.14
C TYR A 341 -3.21 -14.19 2.86
N TRP A 342 -2.96 -13.95 1.58
CA TRP A 342 -2.37 -12.71 1.10
C TRP A 342 -3.30 -12.13 0.04
N ARG A 343 -3.87 -10.96 0.32
CA ARG A 343 -4.69 -10.20 -0.61
C ARG A 343 -3.82 -9.56 -1.69
N VAL A 344 -4.24 -9.74 -2.94
CA VAL A 344 -3.61 -9.17 -4.13
C VAL A 344 -4.70 -8.59 -5.02
N GLU A 345 -4.68 -7.28 -5.23
CA GLU A 345 -5.58 -6.56 -6.13
C GLU A 345 -5.06 -6.60 -7.60
N PRO A 346 -5.89 -6.29 -8.61
CA PRO A 346 -5.42 -5.95 -9.96
C PRO A 346 -4.62 -4.63 -9.98
N ASP A 347 -3.80 -4.43 -11.02
CA ASP A 347 -2.98 -3.23 -11.26
C ASP A 347 -2.01 -2.86 -10.12
N VAL A 348 -1.45 -3.88 -9.44
CA VAL A 348 -0.42 -3.71 -8.40
C VAL A 348 0.94 -4.24 -8.86
N HIS A 349 2.02 -3.61 -8.41
CA HIS A 349 3.38 -3.97 -8.82
C HIS A 349 4.16 -4.65 -7.71
N PHE A 350 5.03 -5.59 -8.10
CA PHE A 350 5.99 -6.27 -7.21
C PHE A 350 7.41 -6.15 -7.78
N PHE A 351 8.21 -5.29 -7.17
CA PHE A 351 9.51 -4.88 -7.71
C PHE A 351 10.69 -5.73 -7.22
N CYS A 352 10.60 -6.29 -6.02
CA CYS A 352 11.72 -6.96 -5.35
C CYS A 352 11.55 -8.48 -5.33
N ASN A 353 12.66 -9.21 -5.48
CA ASN A 353 12.68 -10.65 -5.25
C ASN A 353 12.44 -10.95 -3.75
N ILE A 354 11.52 -11.86 -3.46
CA ILE A 354 11.23 -12.31 -2.09
C ILE A 354 11.77 -13.73 -1.94
N ASN A 355 12.75 -13.91 -1.06
CA ASN A 355 13.55 -15.14 -0.97
C ASN A 355 13.26 -16.00 0.27
N TYR A 356 12.10 -15.80 0.92
CA TYR A 356 11.57 -16.62 2.00
C TYR A 356 10.08 -16.92 1.77
N ASP A 357 9.56 -17.94 2.47
CA ASP A 357 8.13 -18.23 2.49
C ASP A 357 7.44 -17.28 3.48
N ILE A 358 6.65 -16.35 2.95
CA ILE A 358 5.93 -15.32 3.72
C ILE A 358 4.94 -15.94 4.73
N PHE A 359 4.23 -16.99 4.36
CA PHE A 359 3.25 -17.61 5.27
C PHE A 359 3.94 -18.39 6.39
N ARG A 360 5.09 -19.01 6.10
CA ARG A 360 5.93 -19.60 7.15
C ARG A 360 6.50 -18.53 8.07
N PHE A 361 6.95 -17.41 7.52
CA PHE A 361 7.42 -16.27 8.31
C PHE A 361 6.34 -15.77 9.28
N MET A 362 5.12 -15.54 8.80
CA MET A 362 3.99 -15.09 9.64
C MET A 362 3.72 -16.07 10.79
N ARG A 363 3.52 -17.35 10.46
CA ARG A 363 3.20 -18.40 11.43
C ARG A 363 4.32 -18.64 12.44
N ASP A 364 5.55 -18.83 11.98
CA ASP A 364 6.68 -19.19 12.84
C ASP A 364 7.07 -18.04 13.78
N ASN A 365 6.63 -16.81 13.46
CA ASN A 365 6.83 -15.63 14.30
C ASN A 365 5.60 -15.22 15.12
N ASN A 366 4.53 -16.02 15.11
CA ASN A 366 3.24 -15.74 15.76
C ASN A 366 2.65 -14.37 15.39
N LEU A 367 2.84 -13.94 14.15
CA LEU A 367 2.26 -12.70 13.61
C LEU A 367 0.82 -12.97 13.17
N LYS A 368 -0.10 -12.01 13.40
CA LYS A 368 -1.51 -12.08 13.00
C LYS A 368 -1.80 -11.26 11.75
N TYR A 369 -1.07 -10.15 11.56
CA TYR A 369 -1.32 -9.17 10.50
C TYR A 369 -0.03 -8.65 9.87
N GLY A 370 -0.09 -8.32 8.58
CA GLY A 370 1.06 -7.97 7.77
C GLY A 370 0.68 -7.00 6.67
N PHE A 371 1.37 -5.86 6.61
CA PHE A 371 1.07 -4.75 5.69
C PHE A 371 2.35 -4.24 5.02
N ASN A 372 2.21 -3.50 3.93
CA ASN A 372 3.34 -2.86 3.23
C ASN A 372 3.35 -1.33 3.34
N MET A 373 2.18 -0.69 3.34
CA MET A 373 2.04 0.77 3.44
C MET A 373 1.04 1.16 4.52
N ASN A 374 1.31 2.27 5.20
CA ASN A 374 0.32 2.99 6.00
C ASN A 374 -0.04 4.28 5.25
N ILE A 375 -1.32 4.59 5.18
CA ILE A 375 -1.86 5.77 4.49
C ILE A 375 -2.75 6.58 5.42
N LEU A 376 -2.93 7.86 5.08
CA LEU A 376 -3.98 8.71 5.60
C LEU A 376 -5.14 8.66 4.59
N ASP A 377 -6.35 8.34 5.05
CA ASP A 377 -7.56 8.32 4.21
C ASP A 377 -8.42 9.56 4.46
N ASP A 378 -9.35 9.84 3.55
CA ASP A 378 -10.24 10.99 3.58
C ASP A 378 -11.32 10.81 4.67
N ALA A 379 -11.15 11.51 5.79
CA ALA A 379 -12.01 11.43 6.97
C ALA A 379 -13.50 11.73 6.66
N ARG A 380 -13.78 12.46 5.58
CA ARG A 380 -15.15 12.74 5.10
C ARG A 380 -15.90 11.47 4.69
N SER A 381 -15.18 10.36 4.46
CA SER A 381 -15.76 9.08 4.08
C SER A 381 -16.20 8.20 5.27
N PHE A 382 -15.78 8.50 6.50
CA PHE A 382 -16.14 7.72 7.69
C PHE A 382 -16.31 8.54 8.99
N PRO A 383 -17.00 9.71 8.95
CA PRO A 383 -17.06 10.65 10.07
C PRO A 383 -17.60 10.06 11.39
N SER A 384 -18.44 9.01 11.37
CA SER A 384 -18.91 8.40 12.63
C SER A 384 -18.14 7.14 13.05
N LEU A 385 -17.27 6.57 12.20
CA LEU A 385 -16.59 5.29 12.47
C LEU A 385 -15.89 5.27 13.82
N TRP A 386 -15.04 6.26 14.11
CA TRP A 386 -14.33 6.29 15.40
C TRP A 386 -15.28 6.40 16.60
N SER A 387 -16.34 7.21 16.53
CA SER A 387 -17.33 7.31 17.62
C SER A 387 -18.02 5.97 17.91
N LYS A 388 -18.30 5.18 16.86
CA LYS A 388 -18.86 3.83 16.94
C LYS A 388 -17.84 2.85 17.50
N THR A 389 -16.59 2.89 17.03
CA THR A 389 -15.48 2.07 17.53
C THR A 389 -15.23 2.30 19.01
N ARG A 390 -15.13 3.57 19.44
CA ARG A 390 -14.97 3.96 20.85
C ARG A 390 -16.14 3.46 21.70
N ALA A 391 -17.39 3.64 21.24
CA ALA A 391 -18.56 3.12 21.94
C ALA A 391 -18.53 1.57 22.07
N PHE A 392 -18.12 0.85 21.02
CA PHE A 392 -17.95 -0.61 21.08
C PHE A 392 -16.87 -1.02 22.10
N ALA A 393 -15.70 -0.38 22.06
CA ALA A 393 -14.58 -0.66 22.96
C ALA A 393 -14.95 -0.39 24.43
N THR A 394 -15.59 0.76 24.72
CA THR A 394 -16.08 1.11 26.06
C THR A 394 -17.13 0.12 26.57
N ALA A 395 -18.02 -0.38 25.71
CA ALA A 395 -19.01 -1.39 26.08
C ALA A 395 -18.43 -2.81 26.21
N ASN A 396 -17.27 -3.10 25.61
CA ASN A 396 -16.67 -4.44 25.54
C ASN A 396 -15.18 -4.45 25.90
N PRO A 397 -14.75 -3.90 27.06
CA PRO A 397 -13.32 -3.82 27.42
C PRO A 397 -12.67 -5.20 27.53
N HIS A 398 -13.46 -6.24 27.85
CA HIS A 398 -13.04 -7.64 27.90
C HIS A 398 -12.65 -8.25 26.53
N LEU A 399 -12.97 -7.58 25.42
CA LEU A 399 -12.54 -7.98 24.08
C LEU A 399 -11.23 -7.31 23.64
N LEU A 400 -10.75 -6.29 24.34
CA LEU A 400 -9.51 -5.60 23.99
C LEU A 400 -8.30 -6.48 24.33
N HIS A 401 -7.29 -6.48 23.46
CA HIS A 401 -6.06 -7.22 23.69
C HIS A 401 -5.23 -6.54 24.79
N PRO A 402 -4.62 -7.26 25.74
CA PRO A 402 -3.86 -6.64 26.83
C PRO A 402 -2.62 -5.87 26.34
N ASP A 403 -2.04 -6.28 25.21
CA ASP A 403 -0.92 -5.60 24.55
C ASP A 403 -1.37 -4.68 23.38
N ALA A 404 -2.65 -4.29 23.33
CA ALA A 404 -3.17 -3.36 22.32
C ALA A 404 -2.47 -1.99 22.42
N ASP A 405 -2.13 -1.40 21.26
CA ASP A 405 -1.56 -0.07 21.14
C ASP A 405 -2.37 0.72 20.10
N LEU A 406 -3.16 1.67 20.61
CA LEU A 406 -3.92 2.62 19.82
C LEU A 406 -3.28 4.02 19.80
N ASP A 407 -2.17 4.27 20.51
CA ASP A 407 -1.59 5.62 20.64
C ASP A 407 -1.18 6.18 19.27
N TRP A 408 -0.72 5.31 18.37
CA TRP A 408 -0.36 5.70 17.01
C TRP A 408 -1.55 6.03 16.10
N LEU A 409 -2.78 5.66 16.50
CA LEU A 409 -4.04 5.95 15.81
C LEU A 409 -4.77 7.16 16.39
N LEU A 410 -4.33 7.66 17.55
CA LEU A 410 -5.10 8.65 18.33
C LEU A 410 -4.29 9.92 18.57
N ASP A 411 -4.77 11.03 18.01
CA ASP A 411 -4.33 12.38 18.38
C ASP A 411 -5.38 12.95 19.35
N GLU A 412 -4.96 13.25 20.59
CA GLU A 412 -5.84 13.82 21.65
C GLU A 412 -7.10 12.96 21.97
N GLY A 413 -7.06 11.66 21.69
CA GLY A 413 -8.18 10.72 21.90
C GLY A 413 -9.17 10.62 20.72
N GLU A 414 -8.90 11.33 19.62
CA GLU A 414 -9.63 11.26 18.37
C GLU A 414 -8.83 10.52 17.29
N TYR A 415 -9.52 9.76 16.43
CA TYR A 415 -8.87 8.99 15.37
C TYR A 415 -8.17 9.91 14.37
N ASN A 416 -6.85 9.72 14.22
CA ASN A 416 -6.01 10.51 13.33
C ASN A 416 -6.13 10.10 11.85
N ASN A 417 -6.99 9.10 11.55
CA ASN A 417 -7.34 8.60 10.22
C ASN A 417 -6.22 7.83 9.50
N CYS A 418 -5.16 7.45 10.23
CA CYS A 418 -4.12 6.57 9.73
C CYS A 418 -4.58 5.11 9.67
N GLN A 419 -4.31 4.45 8.54
CA GLN A 419 -4.69 3.05 8.32
C GLN A 419 -3.62 2.25 7.58
N PHE A 420 -3.56 0.95 7.84
CA PHE A 420 -2.88 0.00 6.96
C PHE A 420 -3.60 -0.04 5.60
N PHE A 421 -2.86 0.00 4.49
CA PHE A 421 -3.48 0.00 3.17
C PHE A 421 -3.78 -1.43 2.70
N SER A 422 -5.01 -1.89 2.95
CA SER A 422 -5.45 -3.29 2.85
C SER A 422 -5.36 -3.96 1.46
N ASN A 423 -5.02 -3.25 0.38
CA ASN A 423 -4.70 -3.87 -0.91
C ASN A 423 -3.44 -4.75 -0.87
N PHE A 424 -2.52 -4.48 0.06
CA PHE A 424 -1.47 -5.39 0.48
C PHE A 424 -1.77 -5.81 1.91
N GLU A 425 -2.24 -7.04 2.07
CA GLU A 425 -2.62 -7.55 3.37
C GLU A 425 -2.29 -9.04 3.46
N ILE A 426 -1.45 -9.41 4.43
CA ILE A 426 -1.12 -10.80 4.76
C ILE A 426 -1.66 -11.06 6.17
N GLY A 427 -2.69 -11.88 6.29
CA GLY A 427 -3.42 -12.03 7.55
C GLY A 427 -3.68 -13.46 7.96
N SER A 428 -3.82 -13.67 9.27
CA SER A 428 -4.38 -14.89 9.85
C SER A 428 -5.90 -14.89 9.66
N LEU A 429 -6.44 -15.93 9.03
CA LEU A 429 -7.90 -16.09 8.91
C LEU A 429 -8.55 -16.38 10.28
N ASP A 430 -7.82 -16.96 11.22
CA ASP A 430 -8.30 -17.22 12.58
C ASP A 430 -8.48 -15.92 13.39
N PHE A 431 -7.69 -14.88 13.10
CA PHE A 431 -7.89 -13.56 13.70
C PHE A 431 -9.24 -12.95 13.30
N TRP A 432 -9.56 -12.97 12.00
CA TRP A 432 -10.82 -12.42 11.48
C TRP A 432 -12.04 -13.27 11.84
N ARG A 433 -11.90 -14.60 11.86
CA ARG A 433 -12.94 -15.52 12.34
C ARG A 433 -13.15 -15.46 13.86
N GLY A 434 -12.16 -14.92 14.59
CA GLY A 434 -12.18 -14.77 16.03
C GLY A 434 -13.35 -13.92 16.55
N GLU A 435 -13.77 -14.21 17.78
CA GLU A 435 -14.93 -13.57 18.40
C GLU A 435 -14.83 -12.03 18.45
N HIS A 436 -13.63 -11.51 18.69
CA HIS A 436 -13.33 -10.09 18.84
C HIS A 436 -13.70 -9.29 17.57
N HIS A 437 -13.07 -9.63 16.44
CA HIS A 437 -13.36 -9.00 15.15
C HIS A 437 -14.81 -9.26 14.72
N ARG A 438 -15.30 -10.50 14.85
CA ARG A 438 -16.67 -10.87 14.45
C ARG A 438 -17.72 -10.00 15.17
N LYS A 439 -17.62 -9.83 16.50
CA LYS A 439 -18.54 -8.97 17.27
C LYS A 439 -18.42 -7.50 16.88
N TYR A 440 -17.21 -7.02 16.63
CA TYR A 440 -16.96 -5.64 16.20
C TYR A 440 -17.57 -5.36 14.82
N PHE A 441 -17.33 -6.24 13.84
CA PHE A 441 -17.95 -6.15 12.52
C PHE A 441 -19.49 -6.19 12.63
N GLU A 442 -20.07 -7.11 13.40
CA GLU A 442 -21.53 -7.20 13.59
C GLU A 442 -22.16 -5.94 14.20
N TYR A 443 -21.40 -5.21 15.05
CA TYR A 443 -21.82 -3.92 15.60
C TYR A 443 -21.72 -2.78 14.57
N LEU A 444 -20.63 -2.75 13.78
CA LEU A 444 -20.45 -1.78 12.70
C LEU A 444 -21.48 -1.97 11.58
N ASP A 445 -21.71 -3.20 11.14
CA ASP A 445 -22.65 -3.55 10.07
C ASP A 445 -24.09 -3.12 10.43
N LYS A 446 -24.51 -3.38 11.67
CA LYS A 446 -25.79 -2.89 12.23
C LYS A 446 -25.86 -1.37 12.43
N SER A 447 -24.72 -0.67 12.47
CA SER A 447 -24.69 0.79 12.51
C SER A 447 -24.92 1.43 11.13
N GLY A 448 -24.86 0.65 10.04
CA GLY A 448 -25.17 1.09 8.68
C GLY A 448 -24.13 1.99 8.02
N GLY A 449 -22.98 2.24 8.66
CA GLY A 449 -21.95 3.17 8.15
C GLY A 449 -21.21 2.68 6.89
N PHE A 450 -21.33 1.39 6.54
CA PHE A 450 -20.93 0.92 5.20
C PHE A 450 -21.80 1.46 4.07
N TYR A 451 -22.98 2.02 4.36
CA TYR A 451 -23.94 2.52 3.37
C TYR A 451 -24.24 4.02 3.56
N TYR A 452 -24.58 4.45 4.78
CA TYR A 452 -24.84 5.86 5.09
C TYR A 452 -23.58 6.73 5.08
N GLU A 453 -22.41 6.10 5.16
CA GLU A 453 -21.08 6.66 4.95
C GLU A 453 -20.34 5.71 3.98
N ARG A 454 -19.05 5.96 3.68
CA ARG A 454 -18.21 5.10 2.83
C ARG A 454 -17.09 4.49 3.69
N TRP A 455 -17.46 3.76 4.73
CA TRP A 455 -16.50 3.02 5.55
C TRP A 455 -15.76 2.00 4.69
N GLY A 456 -14.44 2.20 4.55
CA GLY A 456 -13.56 1.24 3.89
C GLY A 456 -13.28 0.03 4.78
N ASP A 457 -12.79 -1.05 4.17
CA ASP A 457 -12.22 -2.18 4.91
C ASP A 457 -10.88 -1.81 5.58
N ALA A 458 -10.02 -1.01 4.93
CA ALA A 458 -8.75 -0.54 5.50
C ALA A 458 -8.84 0.10 6.91
N PRO A 459 -9.71 1.08 7.19
CA PRO A 459 -9.85 1.64 8.54
C PRO A 459 -10.50 0.65 9.51
N VAL A 460 -11.45 -0.16 9.07
CA VAL A 460 -12.12 -1.18 9.90
C VAL A 460 -11.12 -2.27 10.34
N HIS A 461 -10.30 -2.76 9.41
CA HIS A 461 -9.20 -3.70 9.65
C HIS A 461 -8.15 -3.08 10.58
N THR A 462 -7.75 -1.84 10.34
CA THR A 462 -6.76 -1.14 11.19
C THR A 462 -7.24 -1.03 12.63
N LEU A 463 -8.46 -0.53 12.85
CA LEU A 463 -9.03 -0.40 14.19
C LEU A 463 -9.23 -1.77 14.86
N SER A 464 -9.64 -2.80 14.10
CA SER A 464 -9.73 -4.17 14.58
C SER A 464 -8.37 -4.75 15.01
N VAL A 465 -7.32 -4.57 14.21
CA VAL A 465 -5.95 -5.02 14.51
C VAL A 465 -5.41 -4.28 15.72
N GLY A 466 -5.57 -2.96 15.79
CA GLY A 466 -5.10 -2.12 16.90
C GLY A 466 -5.79 -2.44 18.24
N MET A 467 -7.08 -2.81 18.22
CA MET A 467 -7.83 -3.18 19.44
C MET A 467 -7.65 -4.64 19.87
N PHE A 468 -7.56 -5.58 18.93
CA PHE A 468 -7.71 -7.02 19.21
C PHE A 468 -6.42 -7.85 18.97
N SER A 469 -5.31 -7.20 18.63
CA SER A 469 -3.98 -7.82 18.60
C SER A 469 -2.94 -6.96 19.32
N GLY A 470 -1.86 -7.58 19.76
CA GLY A 470 -0.70 -6.85 20.25
C GLY A 470 0.08 -6.25 19.07
N LYS A 471 0.65 -5.06 19.25
CA LYS A 471 1.46 -4.39 18.21
C LYS A 471 2.60 -5.26 17.66
N GLY A 472 3.23 -6.03 18.54
CA GLY A 472 4.29 -7.00 18.18
C GLY A 472 3.79 -8.28 17.49
N GLU A 473 2.49 -8.41 17.24
CA GLU A 473 1.88 -9.45 16.39
C GLU A 473 1.59 -8.91 14.98
N SER A 474 1.94 -7.66 14.68
CA SER A 474 1.84 -7.06 13.35
C SER A 474 3.23 -6.85 12.72
N TRP A 475 3.33 -7.02 11.40
CA TRP A 475 4.60 -6.88 10.67
C TRP A 475 4.53 -5.91 9.49
N TRP A 476 5.57 -5.09 9.36
CA TRP A 476 5.78 -4.24 8.20
C TRP A 476 6.68 -4.93 7.16
N PHE A 477 6.10 -5.32 6.04
CA PHE A 477 6.79 -5.88 4.88
C PHE A 477 7.50 -4.81 4.03
N GLY A 478 8.28 -3.95 4.66
CA GLY A 478 9.07 -2.91 3.97
C GLY A 478 10.16 -3.47 3.05
N ASP A 479 10.55 -4.75 3.23
CA ASP A 479 11.45 -5.48 2.33
C ASP A 479 10.80 -5.85 0.97
N VAL A 480 9.47 -5.79 0.89
CA VAL A 480 8.70 -6.08 -0.31
C VAL A 480 8.47 -4.78 -1.08
N GLY A 481 9.25 -4.57 -2.15
CA GLY A 481 9.00 -3.45 -3.06
C GLY A 481 7.65 -3.62 -3.76
N TYR A 482 6.71 -2.71 -3.50
CA TYR A 482 5.31 -2.79 -3.91
C TYR A 482 4.73 -1.42 -4.27
N GLN A 483 3.73 -1.39 -5.16
CA GLN A 483 2.99 -0.18 -5.51
C GLN A 483 1.54 -0.50 -5.85
N HIS A 484 0.63 0.36 -5.40
CA HIS A 484 -0.77 0.39 -5.80
C HIS A 484 -1.16 1.82 -6.18
N GLY A 485 -1.40 2.06 -7.47
CA GLY A 485 -1.66 3.41 -8.00
C GLY A 485 -0.48 4.36 -7.79
N ILE A 486 -0.70 5.46 -7.06
CA ILE A 486 0.30 6.52 -6.79
C ILE A 486 1.11 6.31 -5.50
N ASN A 487 0.76 5.29 -4.71
CA ASN A 487 1.44 4.93 -3.48
C ASN A 487 2.39 3.76 -3.73
N ARG A 488 3.65 3.92 -3.35
CA ARG A 488 4.73 2.97 -3.58
C ARG A 488 5.64 2.90 -2.35
N MET A 489 6.18 1.71 -2.11
CA MET A 489 7.24 1.45 -1.14
C MET A 489 8.33 0.64 -1.86
N CYS A 490 9.58 1.12 -1.81
CA CYS A 490 10.74 0.43 -2.36
C CYS A 490 11.89 0.48 -1.35
N PRO A 491 12.39 -0.66 -0.86
CA PRO A 491 13.49 -0.69 0.09
C PRO A 491 14.82 -0.27 -0.54
N GLY A 492 15.59 0.53 0.22
CA GLY A 492 16.99 0.85 -0.10
C GLY A 492 17.94 -0.33 0.03
N GLY A 493 19.10 -0.20 -0.61
CA GLY A 493 20.24 -1.12 -0.46
C GLY A 493 20.06 -2.52 -1.08
N ARG A 494 19.00 -2.73 -1.86
CA ARG A 494 18.66 -4.00 -2.54
C ARG A 494 18.96 -3.95 -4.05
N GLU A 495 20.09 -3.35 -4.44
CA GLU A 495 20.50 -3.21 -5.84
C GLU A 495 20.57 -4.57 -6.55
N GLY A 496 19.96 -4.67 -7.74
CA GLY A 496 19.88 -5.91 -8.52
C GLY A 496 18.79 -6.89 -8.07
N ASP A 497 18.33 -6.79 -6.82
CA ASP A 497 17.24 -7.61 -6.28
C ASP A 497 15.86 -6.92 -6.44
N CYS A 498 15.86 -5.59 -6.53
CA CYS A 498 14.69 -4.73 -6.75
C CYS A 498 14.74 -3.98 -8.09
N ALA A 499 13.59 -3.80 -8.71
CA ALA A 499 13.39 -3.04 -9.96
C ALA A 499 12.57 -1.76 -9.72
N CYS A 500 12.93 -0.99 -8.69
CA CYS A 500 12.34 0.30 -8.33
C CYS A 500 13.42 1.24 -7.78
N GLU A 501 13.13 2.54 -7.77
CA GLU A 501 13.92 3.53 -7.03
C GLU A 501 13.51 3.51 -5.55
N GLU A 502 14.49 3.58 -4.64
CA GLU A 502 14.26 3.67 -3.20
C GLU A 502 13.30 4.81 -2.84
N THR A 503 12.38 4.53 -1.92
CA THR A 503 11.42 5.51 -1.39
C THR A 503 11.72 5.79 0.06
N GLY A 504 11.64 7.05 0.48
CA GLY A 504 11.63 7.38 1.90
C GLY A 504 10.44 6.72 2.62
N VAL A 505 10.58 6.37 3.90
CA VAL A 505 9.51 5.68 4.65
C VAL A 505 8.21 6.47 4.70
N ASP A 506 8.31 7.80 4.62
CA ASP A 506 7.18 8.75 4.62
C ASP A 506 6.57 8.98 3.23
N GLU A 507 7.11 8.39 2.15
CA GLU A 507 6.79 8.82 0.79
C GLU A 507 5.30 8.59 0.43
N GLY A 508 4.56 9.69 0.43
CA GLY A 508 3.22 9.75 -0.15
C GLY A 508 2.09 9.19 0.71
N PHE A 509 2.30 8.95 2.02
CA PHE A 509 1.25 8.40 2.89
C PHE A 509 -0.09 9.18 2.85
N TYR A 510 -0.06 10.49 2.56
CA TYR A 510 -1.25 11.35 2.46
C TYR A 510 -1.76 11.59 1.02
N LYS A 511 -1.19 10.96 -0.02
CA LYS A 511 -1.54 11.20 -1.44
C LYS A 511 -3.02 10.92 -1.79
N LEU A 512 -3.75 10.22 -0.93
CA LEU A 512 -5.17 9.89 -1.12
C LEU A 512 -6.13 10.92 -0.51
N VAL A 513 -5.62 11.85 0.31
CA VAL A 513 -6.40 12.95 0.87
C VAL A 513 -6.38 14.14 -0.11
N PRO A 514 -7.55 14.62 -0.60
CA PRO A 514 -7.61 15.81 -1.44
C PRO A 514 -7.06 17.05 -0.72
N LEU A 515 -6.44 17.98 -1.46
CA LEU A 515 -5.86 19.21 -0.91
C LEU A 515 -6.93 20.10 -0.24
N GLU A 516 -8.17 19.97 -0.68
CA GLU A 516 -9.34 20.71 -0.20
C GLU A 516 -9.97 20.07 1.04
N SER A 517 -9.48 18.92 1.50
CA SER A 517 -10.01 18.26 2.71
C SER A 517 -9.65 19.08 3.96
N PRO A 518 -10.64 19.49 4.79
CA PRO A 518 -10.39 20.22 6.05
C PRO A 518 -9.85 19.33 7.17
N GLN A 519 -9.42 18.11 6.85
CA GLN A 519 -8.95 17.09 7.78
C GLN A 519 -7.65 17.52 8.48
N ARG A 520 -7.64 17.42 9.82
CA ARG A 520 -6.42 17.54 10.63
C ARG A 520 -5.44 16.45 10.21
N LYS A 521 -4.25 16.84 9.74
CA LYS A 521 -3.15 15.90 9.49
C LYS A 521 -2.66 15.31 10.84
N PRO A 522 -2.22 14.04 10.87
CA PRO A 522 -1.79 13.39 12.10
C PRO A 522 -0.53 14.05 12.71
N ARG A 523 -0.29 13.85 14.01
CA ARG A 523 0.94 14.33 14.68
C ARG A 523 2.21 13.80 14.00
N ASP A 524 2.25 12.52 13.65
CA ASP A 524 3.36 11.89 12.94
C ASP A 524 2.84 11.18 11.68
N THR A 525 3.73 10.79 10.76
CA THR A 525 3.30 10.02 9.58
C THR A 525 2.78 8.66 10.02
N CYS A 526 1.82 8.09 9.30
CA CYS A 526 1.11 6.90 9.76
C CYS A 526 2.02 5.69 10.01
N ILE A 527 3.11 5.55 9.25
CA ILE A 527 4.13 4.52 9.50
C ILE A 527 5.02 4.85 10.70
N ARG A 528 5.38 6.12 10.91
CA ARG A 528 6.24 6.52 12.04
C ARG A 528 5.51 6.47 13.37
N GLY A 529 4.24 6.86 13.41
CA GLY A 529 3.38 6.62 14.57
C GLY A 529 3.38 5.12 14.92
N TRP A 530 3.12 4.25 13.94
CA TRP A 530 3.17 2.81 14.15
C TRP A 530 4.56 2.31 14.58
N LEU A 531 5.65 2.82 14.01
CA LEU A 531 7.01 2.45 14.40
C LEU A 531 7.39 2.94 15.81
N GLY A 532 7.03 4.16 16.19
CA GLY A 532 7.34 4.75 17.49
C GLY A 532 8.84 4.84 17.82
N GLY A 533 9.14 5.14 19.10
CA GLY A 533 10.51 5.25 19.59
C GLY A 533 11.35 6.29 18.82
N GLU A 534 12.54 5.90 18.36
CA GLU A 534 13.42 6.77 17.58
C GLU A 534 12.82 7.25 16.25
N TRP A 535 11.83 6.55 15.69
CA TRP A 535 11.23 6.90 14.39
C TRP A 535 10.35 8.15 14.43
N VAL A 536 9.83 8.53 15.61
CA VAL A 536 9.08 9.79 15.82
C VAL A 536 9.96 10.95 16.32
N ARG A 537 11.25 10.70 16.62
CA ARG A 537 12.15 11.75 17.14
C ARG A 537 12.39 12.83 16.08
N LYS A 538 12.13 14.08 16.46
CA LYS A 538 12.38 15.28 15.65
C LYS A 538 13.79 15.84 15.91
N ARG A 539 14.30 16.61 14.94
CA ARG A 539 15.53 17.41 15.09
C ARG A 539 15.31 18.52 16.12
N GLU A 540 16.35 18.85 16.89
CA GLU A 540 16.29 19.92 17.89
C GLU A 540 16.00 21.27 17.21
N GLY A 541 15.06 22.04 17.75
CA GLY A 541 14.63 23.32 17.18
C GLY A 541 13.77 23.22 15.90
N TRP A 542 13.36 22.02 15.48
CA TRP A 542 12.37 21.88 14.40
C TRP A 542 10.94 22.06 14.94
N GLU A 543 10.16 22.90 14.26
CA GLU A 543 8.74 23.12 14.52
C GLU A 543 7.95 22.90 13.23
N ARG A 544 6.85 22.15 13.29
CA ARG A 544 6.00 21.81 12.14
C ARG A 544 5.49 23.06 11.44
N GLU A 545 5.01 24.02 12.22
CA GLU A 545 4.36 25.24 11.75
C GLU A 545 5.37 26.11 10.99
N SER A 546 6.65 26.08 11.40
CA SER A 546 7.74 26.76 10.70
C SER A 546 8.05 26.12 9.35
N GLU A 547 8.04 24.78 9.26
CA GLU A 547 8.21 24.06 8.00
C GLU A 547 7.04 24.32 7.02
N VAL A 548 5.81 24.25 7.53
CA VAL A 548 4.60 24.52 6.72
C VAL A 548 4.56 25.97 6.25
N ALA A 549 4.99 26.93 7.08
CA ALA A 549 5.06 28.35 6.72
C ALA A 549 6.03 28.65 5.56
N VAL A 550 7.05 27.79 5.33
CA VAL A 550 7.96 27.90 4.18
C VAL A 550 7.60 26.97 3.01
N GLY A 551 6.44 26.31 3.07
CA GLY A 551 5.89 25.48 2.00
C GLY A 551 6.26 23.99 2.05
N GLY A 552 6.79 23.50 3.17
CA GLY A 552 6.93 22.05 3.43
C GLY A 552 5.60 21.38 3.80
N ASP A 553 5.60 20.04 3.90
CA ASP A 553 4.39 19.27 4.14
C ASP A 553 4.00 19.11 5.63
N GLY A 554 4.94 19.43 6.54
CA GLY A 554 4.80 19.34 7.99
C GLY A 554 5.42 18.07 8.59
N PHE A 555 6.25 17.35 7.83
CA PHE A 555 6.82 16.05 8.17
C PHE A 555 8.33 15.90 7.89
N GLY A 556 9.02 16.93 7.40
CA GLY A 556 10.49 16.92 7.22
C GLY A 556 11.33 16.91 8.51
N GLY A 557 10.70 16.91 9.69
CA GLY A 557 11.38 17.11 10.98
C GLY A 557 12.17 15.94 11.56
N TYR A 558 12.02 14.72 11.04
CA TYR A 558 12.54 13.51 11.70
C TYR A 558 14.06 13.38 11.65
N VAL A 559 14.64 12.74 12.66
CA VAL A 559 16.08 12.43 12.71
C VAL A 559 16.44 11.20 11.88
N LEU A 560 15.62 10.16 11.88
CA LEU A 560 15.83 8.96 11.06
C LEU A 560 15.13 9.10 9.71
N GLY A 561 15.84 9.05 8.59
CA GLY A 561 15.29 8.80 7.25
C GLY A 561 14.32 9.84 6.66
N GLY A 562 14.08 10.98 7.31
CA GLY A 562 13.20 12.07 6.81
C GLY A 562 13.89 12.96 5.78
N GLY A 563 14.50 12.35 4.76
CA GLY A 563 15.80 12.78 4.25
C GLY A 563 15.90 14.12 3.52
N VAL A 564 17.01 14.82 3.80
CA VAL A 564 17.88 15.39 2.76
C VAL A 564 19.33 15.03 3.08
N ARG A 565 19.82 13.89 2.57
CA ARG A 565 21.24 13.45 2.55
C ARG A 565 22.08 13.84 3.79
N ASP A 566 21.78 13.25 4.94
CA ASP A 566 22.57 13.43 6.16
C ASP A 566 23.85 12.55 6.18
N GLU A 567 24.77 12.86 5.27
CA GLU A 567 26.22 12.79 5.48
C GLU A 567 26.77 14.09 4.87
N VAL A 568 27.29 15.05 5.64
CA VAL A 568 28.45 14.89 6.55
C VAL A 568 29.47 13.92 5.93
N ARG A 569 29.95 14.28 4.74
CA ARG A 569 31.34 13.98 4.42
C ARG A 569 32.21 14.59 5.51
N GLU A 570 33.03 13.74 6.12
CA GLU A 570 34.04 14.10 7.10
C GLU A 570 34.80 15.37 6.69
N GLY A 571 34.94 16.30 7.63
CA GLY A 571 35.70 17.55 7.51
C GLY A 571 36.50 17.79 8.78
#